data_AF-A0A935UPE8-F1
#
_entry.id   AF-A0A935UPE8-F1
#
_cell.length_a   1.000
_cell.length_b   1.000
_cell.length_c   1.000
_cell.angle_alpha   90.00
_cell.angle_beta   90.00
_cell.angle_gamma   90.00
#
_symmetry.space_group_name_H-M   'P 1'
#
loop_
_entity.id
_entity.type
_entity.pdbx_description
1 polymer ?
#
loop_
_entity_poly.entity_id
_entity_poly.type
_entity_poly.pdbx_seq_one_letter_code
_entity_poly.pdbx_strand_id
1 'polypeptide(L)'
;MKDRALLLLYLAAIVAATFVHDPLRLAVALAAVLLLSGRRAPRVLGRALRAAAPFAAAVSLGWLAAAWWEQRPAGAALLRLNLRVLLMTCLTFALAARIDLQRALGFSRTLRFALVLAVSQVLTFRRLHADFRLALRCRSPRRASTATALRHGAATGAWFLRRAEHDAGEIAQALDARGFFLDQR
;
A
#
# COMPACT_ATOMS: atom_id res chain seq x y z
N MET A 1 3.15 -21.55 8.78
CA MET A 1 4.57 -21.29 8.44
C MET A 1 4.75 -20.75 7.03
N LYS A 2 4.07 -21.30 6.03
CA LYS A 2 4.13 -20.84 4.62
C LYS A 2 3.98 -19.31 4.43
N ASP A 3 2.98 -18.68 5.04
CA ASP A 3 2.76 -17.23 4.88
C ASP A 3 3.88 -16.37 5.50
N ARG A 4 4.48 -16.85 6.60
CA ARG A 4 5.64 -16.19 7.23
C ARG A 4 6.87 -16.28 6.33
N ALA A 5 7.13 -17.47 5.79
CA ALA A 5 8.23 -17.67 4.86
C ALA A 5 8.06 -16.83 3.59
N LEU A 6 6.83 -16.70 3.07
CA LEU A 6 6.54 -15.83 1.92
C LEU A 6 6.74 -14.34 2.24
N LEU A 7 6.35 -13.88 3.43
CA LEU A 7 6.60 -12.50 3.86
C LEU A 7 8.10 -12.22 4.03
N LEU A 8 8.85 -13.14 4.64
CA LEU A 8 10.30 -13.01 4.78
C LEU A 8 11.00 -13.05 3.42
N LEU A 9 10.59 -13.96 2.53
CA LEU A 9 11.08 -14.04 1.17
C LEU A 9 10.79 -12.75 0.40
N TYR A 10 9.61 -12.17 0.55
CA TYR A 10 9.24 -10.88 -0.03
C TYR A 10 10.16 -9.76 0.46
N LEU A 11 10.34 -9.63 1.78
CA LEU A 11 11.21 -8.61 2.38
C LEU A 11 12.67 -8.79 1.93
N ALA A 12 13.17 -10.02 1.96
CA ALA A 12 14.51 -10.35 1.48
C ALA A 12 14.70 -10.02 0.00
N ALA A 13 13.71 -10.32 -0.85
CA ALA A 13 13.75 -10.02 -2.27
C ALA A 13 13.72 -8.51 -2.57
N ILE A 14 12.97 -7.72 -1.79
CA ILE A 14 12.99 -6.24 -1.85
C ILE A 14 14.38 -5.72 -1.51
N VAL A 15 14.96 -6.18 -0.40
CA VAL A 15 16.28 -5.74 0.06
C VAL A 15 17.34 -6.14 -0.97
N ALA A 16 17.30 -7.38 -1.46
CA ALA A 16 18.20 -7.87 -2.49
C ALA A 16 18.10 -7.06 -3.79
N ALA A 17 16.89 -6.69 -4.23
CA ALA A 17 16.69 -5.87 -5.43
C ALA A 17 17.37 -4.49 -5.34
N THR A 18 17.52 -3.94 -4.12
CA THR A 18 18.23 -2.67 -3.89
C THR A 18 19.74 -2.81 -4.10
N PHE A 19 20.33 -3.96 -3.78
CA PHE A 19 21.76 -4.24 -3.94
C PHE A 19 22.17 -4.63 -5.36
N VAL A 20 21.22 -4.94 -6.24
CA VAL A 20 21.54 -5.29 -7.64
C VAL A 20 21.77 -4.00 -8.44
N HIS A 21 23.00 -3.84 -8.92
CA HIS A 21 23.43 -2.69 -9.73
C HIS A 21 23.44 -2.99 -11.23
N ASP A 22 23.40 -4.27 -11.63
CA ASP A 22 23.44 -4.68 -13.03
C ASP A 22 22.04 -4.69 -13.67
N PRO A 23 21.83 -3.98 -14.80
CA PRO A 23 20.53 -3.90 -15.45
C PRO A 23 20.05 -5.25 -16.00
N LEU A 24 20.98 -6.09 -16.50
CA LEU A 24 20.67 -7.44 -16.99
C LEU A 24 20.11 -8.34 -15.88
N ARG A 25 20.71 -8.30 -14.68
CA ARG A 25 20.25 -9.10 -13.53
C ARG A 25 18.86 -8.67 -13.07
N LEU A 26 18.57 -7.36 -13.10
CA LEU A 26 17.23 -6.83 -12.81
C LEU A 26 16.21 -7.26 -13.87
N ALA A 27 16.57 -7.28 -15.15
CA ALA A 27 15.70 -7.73 -16.23
C ALA A 27 15.36 -9.22 -16.08
N VAL A 28 16.37 -10.06 -15.79
CA VAL A 28 16.18 -11.49 -15.55
C VAL A 28 15.31 -11.74 -14.32
N ALA A 29 15.54 -11.01 -13.23
CA ALA A 29 14.70 -11.11 -12.02
C ALA A 29 13.24 -10.71 -12.31
N LEU A 30 13.03 -9.65 -13.11
CA LEU A 30 11.70 -9.23 -13.52
C LEU A 30 11.01 -10.31 -14.36
N ALA A 31 11.72 -10.87 -15.35
CA ALA A 31 11.22 -11.97 -16.16
C ALA A 31 10.86 -13.18 -15.29
N ALA A 32 11.70 -13.56 -14.33
CA ALA A 32 11.43 -14.64 -13.39
C ALA A 32 10.16 -14.39 -12.56
N VAL A 33 9.97 -13.17 -12.03
CA VAL A 33 8.75 -12.80 -11.27
C VAL A 33 7.51 -12.88 -12.14
N LEU A 34 7.58 -12.45 -13.40
CA LEU A 34 6.47 -12.55 -14.34
C LEU A 34 6.17 -14.01 -14.70
N LEU A 35 7.18 -14.84 -14.92
CA LEU A 35 7.02 -16.28 -15.16
C LEU A 35 6.37 -16.99 -13.97
N LEU A 36 6.83 -16.71 -12.73
CA LEU A 36 6.23 -17.24 -11.49
C LEU A 36 4.78 -16.74 -11.25
N SER A 37 4.42 -15.61 -11.85
CA SER A 37 3.06 -15.07 -11.82
C SER A 37 2.13 -15.77 -12.84
N GLY A 38 2.69 -16.47 -13.82
CA GLY A 38 1.97 -17.26 -14.81
C GLY A 38 0.86 -16.47 -15.51
N ARG A 39 -0.37 -17.01 -15.52
CA ARG A 39 -1.54 -16.36 -16.16
C ARG A 39 -1.91 -14.98 -15.59
N ARG A 40 -1.41 -14.64 -14.39
CA ARG A 40 -1.65 -13.32 -13.77
C ARG A 40 -0.59 -12.29 -14.15
N ALA A 41 0.49 -12.69 -14.82
CA ALA A 41 1.59 -11.82 -15.22
C ALA A 41 1.16 -10.51 -15.92
N PRO A 42 0.31 -10.51 -16.97
CA PRO A 42 -0.06 -9.26 -17.63
C PRO A 42 -0.91 -8.35 -16.73
N ARG A 43 -1.71 -8.93 -15.82
CA ARG A 43 -2.49 -8.16 -14.85
C ARG A 43 -1.59 -7.53 -13.77
N VAL A 44 -0.59 -8.27 -13.30
CA VAL A 44 0.41 -7.77 -12.34
C VAL A 44 1.22 -6.65 -12.98
N LEU A 45 1.73 -6.87 -14.19
CA LEU A 45 2.51 -5.87 -14.93
C LEU A 45 1.67 -4.62 -15.22
N GLY A 46 0.44 -4.76 -15.70
CA GLY A 46 -0.43 -3.63 -15.99
C GLY A 46 -0.88 -2.85 -14.74
N ARG A 47 -0.95 -3.48 -13.57
CA ARG A 47 -1.16 -2.78 -12.29
C ARG A 47 0.11 -2.08 -11.82
N ALA A 48 1.26 -2.77 -11.93
CA ALA A 48 2.55 -2.23 -11.56
C ALA A 48 2.90 -0.99 -12.40
N LEU A 49 2.72 -1.05 -13.72
CA LEU A 49 2.92 0.09 -14.61
C LEU A 49 2.00 1.24 -14.26
N ARG A 50 0.69 1.02 -14.07
CA ARG A 50 -0.23 2.10 -13.70
C ARG A 50 0.09 2.74 -12.35
N ALA A 51 0.54 1.96 -11.38
CA ALA A 51 0.93 2.45 -10.07
C ALA A 51 2.27 3.20 -10.09
N ALA A 52 3.25 2.66 -10.82
CA ALA A 52 4.62 3.18 -10.83
C ALA A 52 4.85 4.28 -11.88
N ALA A 53 4.14 4.26 -13.01
CA ALA A 53 4.35 5.19 -14.13
C ALA A 53 4.32 6.68 -13.74
N PRO A 54 3.34 7.21 -12.97
CA PRO A 54 3.32 8.64 -12.67
C PRO A 54 4.53 9.06 -11.85
N PHE A 55 4.92 8.25 -10.86
CA PHE A 55 6.10 8.48 -10.03
C PHE A 55 7.39 8.32 -10.84
N ALA A 56 7.51 7.23 -11.59
CA ALA A 56 8.67 6.93 -12.41
C ALA A 56 8.89 7.97 -13.51
N ALA A 57 7.81 8.48 -14.12
CA ALA A 57 7.87 9.57 -15.09
C ALA A 57 8.37 10.86 -14.45
N ALA A 58 7.84 11.25 -13.29
CA ALA A 58 8.29 12.45 -12.58
C ALA A 58 9.79 12.37 -12.22
N VAL A 59 10.25 11.24 -11.69
CA VAL A 59 11.67 11.05 -11.34
C VAL A 59 12.54 10.98 -12.59
N SER A 60 12.08 10.31 -13.65
CA SER A 60 12.83 10.22 -14.91
C SER A 60 12.98 11.58 -15.58
N LEU A 61 11.94 12.41 -15.57
CA LEU A 61 12.01 13.79 -16.07
C LEU A 61 12.98 14.64 -15.25
N GLY A 62 12.97 14.52 -13.92
CA GLY A 62 13.93 15.21 -13.06
C GLY A 62 15.38 14.80 -13.35
N TRP A 63 15.63 13.50 -13.54
CA TRP A 63 16.95 13.00 -13.91
C TRP A 63 17.39 13.43 -15.31
N LEU A 64 16.48 13.47 -16.28
CA LEU A 64 16.76 13.98 -17.63
C LEU A 64 17.11 15.46 -17.61
N ALA A 65 16.39 16.27 -16.83
CA ALA A 65 16.70 17.69 -16.66
C ALA A 65 18.09 17.91 -16.02
N ALA A 66 18.42 17.14 -14.99
CA ALA A 66 19.74 17.18 -14.36
C ALA A 66 20.85 16.72 -15.32
N ALA A 67 20.61 15.65 -16.08
CA ALA A 67 21.56 15.13 -17.05
C ALA A 67 21.82 16.11 -18.22
N TRP A 68 20.78 16.84 -18.64
CA TRP A 68 20.90 17.90 -19.62
C TRP A 68 21.76 19.05 -19.10
N TRP A 69 21.59 19.41 -17.82
CA TRP A 69 22.40 20.43 -17.16
C TRP A 69 23.87 20.03 -16.99
N GLU A 70 24.13 18.77 -16.62
CA GLU A 70 25.48 18.25 -16.36
C GLU A 70 26.20 17.70 -17.61
N GLN A 71 25.54 17.64 -18.77
CA GLN A 71 26.01 16.98 -20.00
C GLN A 71 26.49 15.53 -19.79
N ARG A 72 25.87 14.80 -18.86
CA ARG A 72 26.24 13.41 -18.53
C ARG A 72 25.28 12.39 -19.13
N PRO A 73 25.76 11.22 -19.58
CA PRO A 73 24.89 10.17 -20.08
C PRO A 73 24.09 9.53 -18.94
N ALA A 74 22.81 9.87 -18.82
CA ALA A 74 21.92 9.34 -17.79
C ALA A 74 21.18 8.05 -18.18
N GLY A 75 21.25 7.60 -19.44
CA GLY A 75 20.44 6.49 -19.96
C GLY A 75 20.56 5.20 -19.15
N ALA A 76 21.79 4.79 -18.80
CA ALA A 76 22.03 3.59 -18.00
C ALA A 76 21.54 3.72 -16.55
N ALA A 77 21.58 4.92 -15.97
CA ALA A 77 21.08 5.17 -14.61
C ALA A 77 19.54 5.16 -14.57
N LEU A 78 18.91 5.84 -15.53
CA LEU A 78 17.47 5.86 -15.74
C LEU A 78 16.89 4.47 -15.99
N LEU A 79 17.53 3.67 -16.84
CA LEU A 79 17.10 2.30 -17.12
C LEU A 79 17.15 1.46 -15.84
N ARG A 80 18.26 1.50 -15.09
CA ARG A 80 18.41 0.76 -13.83
C ARG A 80 17.33 1.16 -12.80
N LEU A 81 17.09 2.45 -12.65
CA LEU A 81 16.08 2.98 -11.72
C LEU A 81 14.69 2.47 -12.09
N ASN A 82 14.28 2.65 -13.34
CA ASN A 82 12.95 2.25 -13.81
C ASN A 82 12.75 0.74 -13.69
N LEU A 83 13.77 -0.06 -14.03
CA LEU A 83 13.70 -1.51 -13.93
C LEU A 83 13.61 -1.99 -12.48
N ARG A 84 14.34 -1.35 -11.56
CA ARG A 84 14.27 -1.63 -10.11
C ARG A 84 12.89 -1.29 -9.55
N VAL A 85 12.37 -0.09 -9.84
CA VAL A 85 11.03 0.33 -9.39
C VAL A 85 9.97 -0.62 -9.92
N LEU A 86 10.04 -0.99 -11.21
CA LEU A 86 9.11 -1.91 -11.83
C LEU A 86 9.18 -3.31 -11.21
N LEU A 87 10.38 -3.84 -10.99
CA LEU A 87 10.61 -5.13 -10.33
C LEU A 87 10.00 -5.16 -8.93
N MET A 88 10.33 -4.17 -8.10
CA MET A 88 9.80 -4.09 -6.73
C MET A 88 8.28 -3.97 -6.73
N THR A 89 7.71 -3.14 -7.60
CA THR A 89 6.26 -2.98 -7.70
C THR A 89 5.57 -4.27 -8.18
N CYS A 90 6.15 -4.97 -9.17
CA CYS A 90 5.64 -6.27 -9.62
C CYS A 90 5.71 -7.31 -8.51
N LEU A 91 6.81 -7.37 -7.77
CA LEU A 91 7.00 -8.27 -6.64
C LEU A 91 5.94 -8.02 -5.56
N THR A 92 5.68 -6.76 -5.20
CA THR A 92 4.61 -6.38 -4.27
C THR A 92 3.26 -6.88 -4.77
N PHE A 93 2.86 -6.61 -6.00
CA PHE A 93 1.54 -7.06 -6.49
C PHE A 93 1.44 -8.58 -6.66
N ALA A 94 2.53 -9.26 -7.02
CA ALA A 94 2.57 -10.70 -7.20
C ALA A 94 2.42 -11.45 -5.85
N LEU A 95 3.08 -10.95 -4.79
CA LEU A 95 3.07 -11.59 -3.48
C LEU A 95 1.97 -11.07 -2.56
N ALA A 96 1.56 -9.80 -2.64
CA ALA A 96 0.52 -9.24 -1.78
C ALA A 96 -0.82 -9.97 -1.90
N ALA A 97 -1.16 -10.47 -3.09
CA ALA A 97 -2.37 -11.26 -3.31
C ALA A 97 -2.27 -12.73 -2.81
N ARG A 98 -1.08 -13.17 -2.40
CA ARG A 98 -0.80 -14.54 -1.96
C ARG A 98 -0.48 -14.64 -0.45
N ILE A 99 -0.19 -13.52 0.20
CA ILE A 99 0.16 -13.48 1.62
C ILE A 99 -1.08 -13.15 2.44
N ASP A 100 -1.46 -14.06 3.34
CA ASP A 100 -2.41 -13.74 4.41
C ASP A 100 -1.65 -13.04 5.54
N LEU A 101 -1.87 -11.72 5.68
CA LEU A 101 -1.17 -10.90 6.66
C LEU A 101 -1.51 -11.30 8.11
N GLN A 102 -2.73 -11.79 8.38
CA GLN A 102 -3.12 -12.26 9.72
C GLN A 102 -2.33 -13.51 10.11
N ARG A 103 -2.12 -14.43 9.17
CA ARG A 103 -1.29 -15.63 9.37
C ARG A 103 0.20 -15.30 9.42
N ALA A 104 0.65 -14.36 8.59
CA ALA A 104 2.04 -13.92 8.54
C ALA A 104 2.48 -13.24 9.86
N LEU A 105 1.61 -12.45 10.48
CA LEU A 105 1.88 -11.79 11.77
C LEU A 105 1.69 -12.71 12.99
N GLY A 106 1.45 -14.00 12.81
CA GLY A 106 1.20 -14.92 13.92
C GLY A 106 2.38 -15.12 14.89
N PHE A 107 3.52 -14.45 14.70
CA PHE A 107 4.63 -14.45 15.65
C PHE A 107 4.36 -13.54 16.86
N SER A 108 3.49 -12.52 16.72
CA SER A 108 3.14 -11.61 17.80
C SER A 108 1.63 -11.54 17.97
N ARG A 109 1.16 -11.87 19.18
CA ARG A 109 -0.27 -11.77 19.53
C ARG A 109 -0.75 -10.32 19.44
N THR A 110 0.07 -9.36 19.89
CA THR A 110 -0.23 -7.93 19.87
C THR A 110 -0.38 -7.38 18.46
N LEU A 111 0.53 -7.72 17.53
CA LEU A 111 0.43 -7.26 16.13
C LEU A 111 -0.78 -7.87 15.42
N ARG A 112 -1.06 -9.15 15.67
CA ARG A 112 -2.25 -9.81 15.12
C ARG A 112 -3.52 -9.16 15.64
N PHE A 113 -3.57 -8.86 16.94
CA PHE A 113 -4.69 -8.16 17.56
C PHE A 113 -4.88 -6.76 16.97
N ALA A 114 -3.82 -5.96 16.89
CA ALA A 114 -3.85 -4.63 16.29
C ALA A 114 -4.31 -4.67 14.83
N LEU A 115 -3.86 -5.65 14.03
CA LEU A 115 -4.33 -5.84 12.67
C LEU A 115 -5.82 -6.16 12.60
N VAL A 116 -6.32 -7.07 13.44
CA VAL A 116 -7.75 -7.41 13.48
C VAL A 116 -8.58 -6.20 13.85
N LEU A 117 -8.17 -5.45 14.88
CA LEU A 117 -8.83 -4.23 15.30
C LEU A 117 -8.85 -3.19 14.17
N ALA A 118 -7.71 -2.94 13.53
CA ALA A 118 -7.61 -2.01 12.41
C ALA A 118 -8.49 -2.43 11.22
N VAL A 119 -8.49 -3.71 10.86
CA VAL A 119 -9.35 -4.23 9.77
C VAL A 119 -10.83 -4.03 10.10
N SER A 120 -11.23 -4.31 11.34
CA SER A 120 -12.61 -4.07 11.80
C SER A 120 -12.99 -2.60 11.66
N GLN A 121 -12.13 -1.69 12.15
CA GLN A 121 -12.37 -0.24 12.04
C GLN A 121 -12.42 0.24 10.60
N VAL A 122 -11.53 -0.24 9.73
CA VAL A 122 -11.55 0.08 8.29
C VAL A 122 -12.86 -0.34 7.65
N LEU A 123 -13.38 -1.53 7.98
CA LEU A 123 -14.67 -1.99 7.42
C LEU A 123 -15.84 -1.12 7.89
N THR A 124 -15.87 -0.75 9.16
CA THR A 124 -16.89 0.15 9.73
C THR A 124 -16.83 1.53 9.09
N PHE A 125 -15.66 2.17 9.05
CA PHE A 125 -15.50 3.49 8.46
C PHE A 125 -15.73 3.50 6.95
N ARG A 126 -15.44 2.41 6.24
CA ARG A 126 -15.79 2.29 4.81
C ARG A 126 -17.29 2.35 4.56
N ARG A 127 -18.09 1.69 5.41
CA ARG A 127 -19.56 1.75 5.33
C ARG A 127 -20.05 3.16 5.61
N LEU A 128 -19.58 3.73 6.72
CA LEU A 128 -20.00 5.06 7.13
C LEU A 128 -19.59 6.16 6.14
N HIS A 129 -18.42 6.03 5.51
CA HIS A 129 -18.00 6.94 4.45
C HIS A 129 -18.91 6.84 3.21
N ALA A 130 -19.43 5.66 2.91
CA ALA A 130 -20.43 5.50 1.86
C ALA A 130 -21.74 6.25 2.19
N ASP A 131 -22.15 6.24 3.47
CA ASP A 131 -23.33 6.97 3.95
C ASP A 131 -23.13 8.49 3.89
N PHE A 132 -21.98 9.01 4.32
CA PHE A 132 -21.64 10.43 4.16
C PHE A 132 -21.66 10.87 2.69
N ARG A 133 -21.17 10.01 1.78
CA ARG A 133 -21.21 10.27 0.34
C ARG A 133 -22.64 10.27 -0.20
N LEU A 134 -23.52 9.40 0.30
CA LEU A 134 -24.93 9.38 -0.06
C LEU A 134 -25.65 10.63 0.47
N ALA A 135 -25.41 10.99 1.73
CA ALA A 135 -25.96 12.19 2.35
C ALA A 135 -25.59 13.47 1.58
N LEU A 136 -24.33 13.58 1.12
CA LEU A 136 -23.90 14.71 0.28
C LEU A 136 -24.69 14.75 -1.05
N ARG A 137 -24.92 13.58 -1.68
CA ARG A 137 -25.69 13.49 -2.92
C ARG A 137 -27.15 13.89 -2.71
N CYS A 138 -27.79 13.43 -1.64
CA CYS A 138 -29.18 13.77 -1.34
C CYS A 138 -29.38 15.25 -1.00
N ARG A 139 -28.39 15.88 -0.35
CA ARG A 139 -28.43 17.31 0.01
C ARG A 139 -28.01 18.25 -1.12
N SER A 140 -27.53 17.72 -2.24
CA SER A 140 -27.05 18.52 -3.37
C SER A 140 -27.98 18.31 -4.59
N PRO A 141 -28.90 19.26 -4.89
CA PRO A 141 -29.81 19.14 -6.03
C PRO A 141 -29.09 19.15 -7.39
N ARG A 142 -27.83 19.62 -7.42
CA ARG A 142 -26.90 19.52 -8.55
C ARG A 142 -25.58 18.91 -8.08
N ARG A 143 -24.74 18.46 -9.01
CA ARG A 143 -23.41 17.92 -8.68
C ARG A 143 -22.63 18.93 -7.84
N ALA A 144 -22.17 18.50 -6.66
CA ALA A 144 -21.46 19.37 -5.73
C ALA A 144 -20.22 19.99 -6.40
N SER A 145 -20.00 21.28 -6.18
CA SER A 145 -18.78 21.97 -6.63
C SER A 145 -17.55 21.40 -5.93
N THR A 146 -16.37 21.58 -6.55
CA THR A 146 -15.09 21.12 -5.98
C THR A 146 -14.84 21.71 -4.58
N ALA A 147 -15.14 22.99 -4.38
CA ALA A 147 -15.03 23.65 -3.09
C ALA A 147 -15.96 23.03 -2.02
N THR A 148 -17.20 22.70 -2.38
CA THR A 148 -18.14 22.04 -1.46
C THR A 148 -17.74 20.60 -1.16
N ALA A 149 -17.25 19.87 -2.17
CA ALA A 149 -16.71 18.53 -1.97
C ALA A 149 -15.50 18.52 -1.03
N LEU A 150 -14.60 19.49 -1.16
CA LEU A 150 -13.44 19.65 -0.26
C LEU A 150 -13.88 19.97 1.16
N ARG A 151 -14.78 20.93 1.36
CA ARG A 151 -15.33 21.27 2.69
C ARG A 151 -16.03 20.09 3.35
N HIS A 152 -16.85 19.36 2.58
CA HIS A 152 -17.52 18.15 3.05
C HIS A 152 -16.48 17.07 3.43
N GLY A 153 -15.44 16.89 2.61
CA GLY A 153 -14.34 15.97 2.90
C GLY A 153 -13.61 16.32 4.19
N ALA A 154 -13.29 17.60 4.41
CA ALA A 154 -12.66 18.07 5.64
C ALA A 154 -13.54 17.85 6.86
N ALA A 155 -14.84 18.20 6.78
CA ALA A 155 -15.79 17.98 7.87
C ALA A 155 -15.97 16.49 8.20
N THR A 156 -16.07 15.65 7.16
CA THR A 156 -16.18 14.19 7.29
C THR A 156 -14.91 13.60 7.92
N GLY A 157 -13.73 14.02 7.47
CA GLY A 157 -12.45 13.59 8.03
C GLY A 157 -12.28 13.97 9.50
N ALA A 158 -12.61 15.21 9.86
CA ALA A 158 -12.59 15.68 11.25
C ALA A 158 -13.57 14.90 12.13
N TRP A 159 -14.74 14.55 11.60
CA TRP A 159 -15.70 13.69 12.29
C TRP A 159 -15.14 12.28 12.51
N PHE A 160 -14.53 11.67 11.49
CA PHE A 160 -13.92 10.34 11.61
C PHE A 160 -12.79 10.31 12.65
N LEU A 161 -11.97 11.35 12.70
CA LEU A 161 -10.89 11.44 13.69
C LEU A 161 -11.43 11.47 15.12
N ARG A 162 -12.41 12.34 15.39
CA ARG A 162 -13.06 12.40 16.71
C ARG A 162 -13.75 11.08 17.06
N ARG A 163 -14.40 10.44 16.08
CA ARG A 163 -15.04 9.15 16.27
C ARG A 163 -14.01 8.07 16.61
N ALA A 164 -12.89 8.03 15.91
CA ALA A 164 -11.83 7.06 16.15
C ALA A 164 -11.19 7.23 17.54
N GLU A 165 -10.98 8.45 18.00
CA GLU A 165 -10.47 8.75 19.35
C GLU A 165 -11.45 8.27 20.43
N HIS A 166 -12.74 8.57 20.25
CA HIS A 166 -13.79 8.10 21.15
C HIS A 166 -13.92 6.58 21.16
N ASP A 167 -13.98 5.94 19.98
CA ASP A 167 -14.07 4.48 19.83
C ASP A 167 -12.84 3.79 20.44
N ALA A 168 -11.65 4.38 20.36
CA ALA A 168 -10.45 3.84 20.99
C ALA A 168 -10.59 3.77 22.52
N GLY A 169 -11.17 4.80 23.14
CA GLY A 169 -11.46 4.83 24.57
C GLY A 169 -12.49 3.76 24.97
N GLU A 170 -13.61 3.68 24.26
CA GLU A 170 -14.67 2.70 24.53
C GLU A 170 -14.17 1.26 24.36
N ILE A 171 -13.40 0.99 23.29
CA ILE A 171 -12.85 -0.34 23.02
C ILE A 171 -11.83 -0.73 24.08
N ALA A 172 -10.96 0.20 24.50
CA ALA A 172 -9.98 -0.07 25.55
C ALA A 172 -10.67 -0.45 26.87
N GLN A 173 -11.68 0.32 27.28
CA GLN A 173 -12.46 0.04 28.48
C GLN A 173 -13.22 -1.30 28.38
N ALA A 174 -13.83 -1.58 27.23
CA ALA A 174 -14.54 -2.84 27.00
C ALA A 174 -13.62 -4.06 27.04
N LEU A 175 -12.37 -3.91 26.55
CA LEU A 175 -11.36 -4.97 26.62
C LEU A 175 -10.86 -5.18 28.05
N ASP A 176 -10.66 -4.09 28.80
CA ASP A 176 -10.22 -4.14 30.19
C ASP A 176 -11.28 -4.80 31.09
N ALA A 177 -12.55 -4.42 30.92
CA ALA A 177 -13.68 -5.06 31.61
C ALA A 177 -13.80 -6.57 31.32
N ARG A 178 -13.29 -7.02 30.17
CA ARG A 178 -13.25 -8.44 29.77
C ARG A 178 -11.96 -9.15 30.24
N GLY A 179 -11.10 -8.49 31.00
CA GLY A 179 -9.85 -9.05 31.51
C GLY A 179 -8.76 -9.24 30.45
N PHE A 180 -8.89 -8.62 29.27
CA PHE A 180 -7.99 -8.87 28.14
C PHE A 180 -6.52 -8.55 28.43
N PHE A 181 -6.25 -7.55 29.27
CA PHE A 181 -4.89 -7.15 29.64
C PHE A 181 -4.28 -7.98 30.77
N LEU A 182 -5.09 -8.75 31.50
CA LEU A 182 -4.61 -9.70 32.52
C LEU A 182 -4.01 -10.94 31.87
N ASP A 183 -4.54 -11.35 30.71
CA ASP A 183 -4.15 -12.54 29.94
C ASP A 183 -2.83 -12.38 29.15
N GLN A 184 -2.21 -11.18 29.22
CA GLN A 184 -0.95 -10.85 28.54
C GLN A 184 0.26 -10.75 29.47
N ARG A 185 0.08 -10.88 30.79
CA ARG A 185 1.17 -10.98 31.78
C ARG A 185 1.56 -12.43 31.99
#